data_AF-A0A1B8E2Q5-F1
#
_entry.id   AF-A0A1B8E2Q5-F1
#
_cell.length_a   1.000
_cell.length_b   1.000
_cell.length_c   1.000
_cell.angle_alpha   90.00
_cell.angle_beta   90.00
_cell.angle_gamma   90.00
#
_symmetry.space_group_name_H-M   'P 1'
#
loop_
_entity.id
_entity.type
_entity.pdbx_description
1 polymer ?
#
loop_
_entity_poly.entity_id
_entity_poly.type
_entity_poly.pdbx_seq_one_letter_code
_entity_poly.pdbx_strand_id
1 'polypeptide(L)'
;MAELIGTATFKGVISLYKLIQSFRHHPKHTVTADIGIDLSALEIPLQRCNNACKEFEQEILKCSSRSGGDRTSFRDWAKLRYMGDDIDGFRRKLSGYQVTICIALADANLRKSSLTAEELDGYQRLPIAATDDLEAHLQSMEEKLQAIIVHTVAETDEDATELRRIKEEHLSTEKGLEICAQLSDHIDQIQVTSKLKGALMDPMNQECKHNLTVASSKLETHIRDTIHRMVAKSKMAMTSKEEIADLAKIWEELETTFKRKEIFSKAGSRLNENISVIENYSNGDARQIMVSTDGKTRHGKNSGLGWRSFQVGGSMSETALQDVVRSMSSLCDRRPNNDNSHPQSNTATATD
;
A
#
# COMPACT_ATOMS: atom_id res chain seq x y z
N MET A 1 5.93 -29.04 26.60
CA MET A 1 6.49 -28.62 25.29
C MET A 1 5.70 -29.18 24.11
N ALA A 2 5.33 -30.48 24.07
CA ALA A 2 4.54 -31.05 22.97
C ALA A 2 3.14 -30.41 22.80
N GLU A 3 2.44 -30.06 23.89
CA GLU A 3 1.14 -29.36 23.82
C GLU A 3 1.24 -27.92 23.27
N LEU A 4 2.36 -27.22 23.53
CA LEU A 4 2.55 -25.83 23.10
C LEU A 4 2.84 -25.73 21.59
N ILE A 5 3.58 -26.70 21.06
CA ILE A 5 3.83 -26.85 19.62
C ILE A 5 2.53 -27.29 18.93
N GLY A 6 1.72 -28.11 19.62
CA GLY A 6 0.35 -28.55 19.27
C GLY A 6 -0.59 -27.42 18.93
N THR A 7 -0.69 -26.48 19.85
CA THR A 7 -1.61 -25.34 19.73
C THR A 7 -1.15 -24.32 18.69
N ALA A 8 0.16 -24.09 18.55
CA ALA A 8 0.70 -23.14 17.57
C ALA A 8 0.48 -23.61 16.12
N THR A 9 0.85 -24.85 15.80
CA THR A 9 0.64 -25.43 14.46
C THR A 9 -0.84 -25.52 14.11
N PHE A 10 -1.70 -25.93 15.05
CA PHE A 10 -3.14 -25.95 14.85
C PHE A 10 -3.74 -24.55 14.61
N LYS A 11 -3.27 -23.54 15.35
CA LYS A 11 -3.64 -22.13 15.14
C LYS A 11 -3.19 -21.60 13.77
N GLY A 12 -1.99 -21.98 13.34
CA GLY A 12 -1.45 -21.68 12.01
C GLY A 12 -2.32 -22.25 10.89
N VAL A 13 -2.70 -23.53 10.99
CA VAL A 13 -3.60 -24.20 10.03
C VAL A 13 -4.97 -23.53 9.96
N ILE A 14 -5.60 -23.25 11.10
CA ILE A 14 -6.90 -22.55 11.15
C ILE A 14 -6.79 -21.16 10.52
N SER A 15 -5.71 -20.44 10.81
CA SER A 15 -5.49 -19.09 10.29
C SER A 15 -5.24 -19.09 8.78
N LEU A 16 -4.47 -20.06 8.28
CA LEU A 16 -4.25 -20.27 6.85
C LEU A 16 -5.55 -20.63 6.12
N TYR A 17 -6.36 -21.50 6.71
CA TYR A 17 -7.69 -21.84 6.18
C TYR A 17 -8.60 -20.60 6.08
N LYS A 18 -8.64 -19.77 7.12
CA LYS A 18 -9.40 -18.51 7.11
C LYS A 18 -8.93 -17.56 5.99
N LEU A 19 -7.61 -17.44 5.80
CA LEU A 19 -7.03 -16.63 4.72
C LEU A 19 -7.42 -17.16 3.34
N ILE A 20 -7.33 -18.48 3.12
CA ILE A 20 -7.76 -19.11 1.86
C ILE A 20 -9.26 -18.88 1.63
N GLN A 21 -10.07 -18.90 2.68
CA GLN A 21 -11.50 -18.58 2.57
C GLN A 21 -11.74 -17.10 2.23
N SER A 22 -10.94 -16.14 2.73
CA SER A 22 -11.08 -14.74 2.32
C SER A 22 -10.82 -14.55 0.83
N PHE A 23 -9.86 -15.27 0.23
CA PHE A 23 -9.66 -15.28 -1.22
C PHE A 23 -10.89 -15.74 -2.03
N ARG A 24 -11.78 -16.57 -1.46
CA ARG A 24 -13.01 -17.01 -2.16
C ARG A 24 -14.15 -16.00 -2.08
N HIS A 25 -14.15 -15.14 -1.06
CA HIS A 25 -15.24 -14.20 -0.79
C HIS A 25 -14.93 -12.77 -1.29
N HIS A 26 -13.65 -12.40 -1.44
CA HIS A 26 -13.25 -11.04 -1.82
C HIS A 26 -13.18 -10.68 -3.33
N PRO A 27 -13.08 -11.59 -4.32
CA PRO A 27 -12.98 -11.15 -5.71
C PRO A 27 -14.33 -11.06 -6.43
N LYS A 28 -15.47 -11.38 -5.79
CA LYS A 28 -16.76 -11.47 -6.49
C LYS A 28 -17.49 -10.14 -6.73
N HIS A 29 -17.09 -9.04 -6.08
CA HIS A 29 -17.86 -7.79 -6.15
C HIS A 29 -17.31 -6.72 -7.10
N THR A 30 -16.19 -6.94 -7.79
CA THR A 30 -15.55 -5.81 -8.52
C THR A 30 -14.93 -6.14 -9.87
N VAL A 31 -15.19 -7.32 -10.43
CA VAL A 31 -14.80 -7.61 -11.82
C VAL A 31 -16.06 -7.83 -12.64
N THR A 32 -16.69 -6.74 -13.06
CA THR A 32 -17.57 -6.78 -14.23
C THR A 32 -16.71 -7.14 -15.43
N ALA A 33 -16.98 -8.30 -16.03
CA ALA A 33 -16.16 -9.00 -17.02
C ALA A 33 -16.11 -8.37 -18.42
N ASP A 34 -16.27 -7.05 -18.51
CA ASP A 34 -16.12 -6.33 -19.76
C ASP A 34 -15.47 -4.98 -19.45
N ILE A 35 -14.73 -4.40 -20.40
CA ILE A 35 -13.98 -3.12 -20.30
C ILE A 35 -12.51 -3.26 -19.84
N GLY A 36 -11.62 -3.70 -20.74
CA GLY A 36 -10.24 -3.18 -20.90
C GLY A 36 -9.41 -2.78 -19.67
N ILE A 37 -9.43 -3.57 -18.58
CA ILE A 37 -8.60 -3.30 -17.40
C ILE A 37 -7.21 -3.88 -17.64
N ASP A 38 -6.19 -3.02 -17.72
CA ASP A 38 -4.79 -3.46 -17.76
C ASP A 38 -4.36 -3.95 -16.37
N LEU A 39 -4.29 -5.27 -16.23
CA LEU A 39 -3.82 -6.02 -15.05
C LEU A 39 -2.44 -6.65 -15.28
N SER A 40 -1.69 -6.22 -16.30
CA SER A 40 -0.35 -6.75 -16.61
C SER A 40 0.60 -6.72 -15.40
N ALA A 41 0.46 -5.70 -14.54
CA ALA A 41 1.23 -5.58 -13.30
C ALA A 41 1.07 -6.78 -12.35
N LEU A 42 -0.04 -7.53 -12.42
CA LEU A 42 -0.31 -8.70 -11.57
C LEU A 42 0.23 -10.02 -12.12
N GLU A 43 0.72 -10.06 -13.36
CA GLU A 43 1.17 -11.31 -13.99
C GLU A 43 2.24 -12.02 -13.14
N ILE A 44 3.32 -11.31 -12.80
CA ILE A 44 4.42 -11.85 -11.98
C ILE A 44 3.95 -12.24 -10.57
N PRO A 45 3.26 -11.35 -9.79
CA PRO A 45 2.74 -11.72 -8.47
C PRO A 45 1.80 -12.93 -8.47
N LEU A 46 0.90 -13.06 -9.47
CA LEU A 46 -0.03 -14.18 -9.56
C LEU A 46 0.68 -15.48 -9.91
N GLN A 47 1.63 -15.43 -10.85
CA GLN A 47 2.43 -16.58 -11.22
C GLN A 47 3.23 -17.10 -10.02
N ARG A 48 3.92 -16.22 -9.29
CA ARG A 48 4.69 -16.62 -8.11
C ARG A 48 3.79 -17.12 -6.97
N CYS A 49 2.63 -16.48 -6.74
CA CYS A 49 1.65 -16.97 -5.76
C CYS A 49 1.20 -18.40 -6.08
N ASN A 50 0.86 -18.67 -7.34
CA ASN A 50 0.48 -20.00 -7.82
C ASN A 50 1.61 -21.04 -7.62
N ASN A 51 2.84 -20.68 -7.97
CA ASN A 51 4.00 -21.55 -7.77
C ASN A 51 4.24 -21.83 -6.29
N ALA A 52 4.22 -20.81 -5.43
CA ALA A 52 4.36 -20.95 -4.00
C ALA A 52 3.29 -21.85 -3.38
N CYS A 53 2.04 -21.76 -3.86
CA CYS A 53 0.95 -22.66 -3.43
C CYS A 53 1.23 -24.11 -3.81
N LYS A 54 1.66 -24.37 -5.06
CA LYS A 54 2.00 -25.72 -5.54
C LYS A 54 3.20 -26.30 -4.82
N GLU A 55 4.24 -25.49 -4.59
CA GLU A 55 5.43 -25.90 -3.85
C GLU A 55 5.08 -26.24 -2.40
N PHE A 56 4.23 -25.43 -1.74
CA PHE A 56 3.78 -25.71 -0.38
C PHE A 56 2.89 -26.94 -0.29
N GLU A 57 2.03 -27.19 -1.29
CA GLU A 57 1.24 -28.42 -1.41
C GLU A 57 2.15 -29.65 -1.46
N GLN A 58 3.25 -29.59 -2.20
CA GLN A 58 4.24 -30.68 -2.21
C GLN A 58 4.87 -30.92 -0.84
N GLU A 59 5.18 -29.87 -0.08
CA GLU A 59 5.68 -30.02 1.30
C GLU A 59 4.64 -30.67 2.23
N ILE A 60 3.36 -30.31 2.09
CA ILE A 60 2.26 -30.98 2.81
C ILE A 60 2.16 -32.46 2.44
N LEU A 61 2.27 -32.80 1.16
CA LEU A 61 2.21 -34.18 0.67
C LEU A 61 3.40 -35.01 1.18
N LYS A 62 4.60 -34.42 1.31
CA LYS A 62 5.77 -35.07 1.93
C LYS A 62 5.53 -35.39 3.41
N CYS A 63 4.88 -34.49 4.16
CA CYS A 63 4.49 -34.75 5.54
C CYS A 63 3.42 -35.84 5.66
N SER A 64 2.58 -36.02 4.64
CA SER A 64 1.46 -36.98 4.65
C SER A 64 1.84 -38.38 4.17
N SER A 65 2.81 -38.50 3.25
CA SER A 65 3.23 -39.77 2.64
C SER A 65 4.13 -40.64 3.52
N ARG A 66 4.74 -40.07 4.57
CA ARG A 66 5.61 -40.79 5.51
C ARG A 66 4.86 -41.46 6.67
N SER A 67 3.56 -41.20 6.84
CA SER A 67 2.77 -41.87 7.90
C SER A 67 2.23 -43.20 7.39
N GLY A 68 2.86 -44.30 7.80
CA GLY A 68 2.25 -45.62 7.72
C GLY A 68 1.04 -45.69 8.64
N GLY A 69 -0.17 -45.65 8.07
CA GLY A 69 -1.46 -45.73 8.77
C GLY A 69 -2.14 -44.37 8.99
N ASP A 70 -3.46 -44.40 9.24
CA ASP A 70 -4.43 -43.28 9.37
C ASP A 70 -4.10 -42.14 10.36
N ARG A 71 -2.89 -42.07 10.89
CA ARG A 71 -2.43 -41.04 11.82
C ARG A 71 -1.28 -40.27 11.20
N THR A 72 -1.60 -39.15 10.55
CA THR A 72 -0.59 -38.15 10.22
C THR A 72 0.07 -37.71 11.54
N SER A 73 1.38 -37.91 11.64
CA SER A 73 2.12 -37.66 12.87
C SER A 73 2.20 -36.16 13.10
N PHE A 74 1.69 -35.70 14.25
CA PHE A 74 1.79 -34.33 14.72
C PHE A 74 3.23 -33.75 14.62
N ARG A 75 4.24 -34.62 14.83
CA ARG A 75 5.65 -34.27 14.74
C ARG A 75 6.09 -33.92 13.31
N ASP A 76 5.44 -34.47 12.29
CA ASP A 76 5.77 -34.20 10.89
C ASP A 76 5.17 -32.87 10.44
N TRP A 77 4.01 -32.48 10.96
CA TRP A 77 3.45 -31.13 10.78
C TRP A 77 4.28 -30.05 11.48
N ALA A 78 4.81 -30.33 12.68
CA ALA A 78 5.71 -29.42 13.36
C ALA A 78 7.05 -29.19 12.63
N LYS A 79 7.40 -30.08 11.69
CA LYS A 79 8.58 -29.97 10.83
C LYS A 79 8.28 -29.39 9.45
N LEU A 80 7.03 -29.06 9.14
CA LEU A 80 6.66 -28.48 7.86
C LEU A 80 7.39 -27.15 7.69
N ARG A 81 8.27 -27.08 6.69
CA ARG A 81 9.04 -25.89 6.37
C ARG A 81 8.87 -25.54 4.89
N TYR A 82 8.82 -24.25 4.60
CA TYR A 82 8.84 -23.72 3.25
C TYR A 82 9.75 -22.50 3.21
N MET A 83 10.84 -22.57 2.43
CA MET A 83 11.87 -21.53 2.36
C MET A 83 12.41 -21.14 3.76
N GLY A 84 12.62 -22.15 4.60
CA GLY A 84 13.06 -21.99 6.00
C GLY A 84 11.97 -21.55 6.99
N ASP A 85 10.80 -21.14 6.53
CA ASP A 85 9.70 -20.69 7.39
C ASP A 85 8.75 -21.82 7.78
N ASP A 86 8.06 -21.64 8.91
CA ASP A 86 6.92 -22.48 9.28
C ASP A 86 5.62 -22.07 8.54
N ILE A 87 4.52 -22.71 8.91
CA ILE A 87 3.19 -22.43 8.37
C ILE A 87 2.73 -20.98 8.59
N ASP A 88 3.15 -20.33 9.68
CA ASP A 88 2.80 -18.94 9.96
C ASP A 88 3.58 -17.97 9.06
N GLY A 89 4.83 -18.30 8.73
CA GLY A 89 5.58 -17.59 7.68
C GLY A 89 4.95 -17.74 6.30
N PHE A 90 4.54 -18.96 5.92
CA PHE A 90 3.81 -19.16 4.66
C PHE A 90 2.49 -18.40 4.61
N ARG A 91 1.73 -18.37 5.71
CA ARG A 91 0.50 -17.56 5.84
C ARG A 91 0.78 -16.07 5.61
N ARG A 92 1.83 -15.52 6.24
CA ARG A 92 2.21 -14.10 6.05
C ARG A 92 2.53 -13.80 4.58
N LYS A 93 3.24 -14.70 3.91
CA LYS A 93 3.52 -14.60 2.47
C LYS A 93 2.25 -14.57 1.62
N LEU A 94 1.30 -15.48 1.86
CA LEU A 94 0.01 -15.47 1.16
C LEU A 94 -0.80 -14.21 1.43
N SER A 95 -0.73 -13.67 2.65
CA SER A 95 -1.36 -12.39 3.00
C SER A 95 -0.76 -11.24 2.17
N GLY A 96 0.57 -11.23 2.00
CA GLY A 96 1.24 -10.26 1.13
C GLY A 96 0.78 -10.34 -0.32
N TYR A 97 0.59 -11.56 -0.87
CA TYR A 97 0.00 -11.73 -2.20
C TYR A 97 -1.44 -11.24 -2.27
N GLN A 98 -2.26 -11.51 -1.26
CA GLN A 98 -3.64 -11.05 -1.18
C GLN A 98 -3.72 -9.53 -1.26
N VAL A 99 -2.96 -8.85 -0.40
CA VAL A 99 -2.96 -7.40 -0.33
C VAL A 99 -2.45 -6.79 -1.64
N THR A 100 -1.45 -7.41 -2.27
CA THR A 100 -0.99 -6.98 -3.61
C THR A 100 -2.12 -7.00 -4.63
N ILE A 101 -2.87 -8.10 -4.70
CA ILE A 101 -3.98 -8.24 -5.63
C ILE A 101 -5.07 -7.19 -5.33
N CYS A 102 -5.41 -7.00 -4.05
CA CYS A 102 -6.36 -5.97 -3.64
C CYS A 102 -5.93 -4.55 -4.04
N ILE A 103 -4.66 -4.19 -3.81
CA ILE A 103 -4.14 -2.87 -4.16
C ILE A 103 -4.15 -2.67 -5.67
N ALA A 104 -3.69 -3.64 -6.47
CA ALA A 104 -3.69 -3.53 -7.92
C ALA A 104 -5.11 -3.43 -8.51
N LEU A 105 -6.09 -4.14 -7.93
CA LEU A 105 -7.49 -4.03 -8.33
C LEU A 105 -8.09 -2.66 -7.96
N ALA A 106 -7.83 -2.19 -6.74
CA ALA A 106 -8.28 -0.87 -6.31
C ALA A 106 -7.65 0.25 -7.16
N ASP A 107 -6.37 0.12 -7.49
CA ASP A 107 -5.67 1.01 -8.42
C ASP A 107 -6.29 1.03 -9.83
N ALA A 108 -6.65 -0.14 -10.34
CA ALA A 108 -7.37 -0.26 -11.60
C ALA A 108 -8.76 0.41 -11.54
N ASN A 109 -9.44 0.35 -10.40
CA ASN A 109 -10.73 1.01 -10.19
C ASN A 109 -10.59 2.53 -10.02
N LEU A 110 -9.53 3.00 -9.38
CA LEU A 110 -9.17 4.43 -9.31
C LEU A 110 -9.02 5.02 -10.72
N ARG A 111 -8.38 4.31 -11.64
CA ARG A 111 -8.25 4.74 -13.06
C ARG A 111 -9.60 4.96 -13.75
N LYS A 112 -10.68 4.36 -13.26
CA LYS A 112 -12.04 4.50 -13.81
C LYS A 112 -12.96 5.42 -13.00
N SER A 113 -12.45 6.10 -11.96
CA SER A 113 -13.23 6.95 -11.05
C SER A 113 -14.46 6.25 -10.44
N SER A 114 -14.41 4.92 -10.27
CA SER A 114 -15.57 4.09 -9.91
C SER A 114 -15.64 3.74 -8.41
N LEU A 115 -14.74 4.28 -7.57
CA LEU A 115 -14.69 3.93 -6.15
C LEU A 115 -15.62 4.81 -5.31
N THR A 116 -16.37 4.17 -4.41
CA THR A 116 -17.17 4.86 -3.39
C THR A 116 -16.27 5.46 -2.30
N ALA A 117 -16.78 6.41 -1.51
CA ALA A 117 -16.00 7.06 -0.46
C ALA A 117 -15.58 6.08 0.65
N GLU A 118 -16.40 5.08 0.94
CA GLU A 118 -16.14 4.02 1.91
C GLU A 118 -15.04 3.05 1.41
N GLU A 119 -15.06 2.68 0.14
CA GLU A 119 -14.01 1.87 -0.48
C GLU A 119 -12.66 2.61 -0.55
N LEU A 120 -12.71 3.95 -0.69
CA LEU A 120 -11.54 4.81 -0.72
C LEU A 120 -10.85 4.94 0.65
N ASP A 121 -11.63 5.05 1.74
CA ASP A 121 -11.10 5.07 3.12
C ASP A 121 -10.49 3.70 3.52
N GLY A 122 -11.13 2.60 3.11
CA GLY A 122 -10.55 1.26 3.22
C GLY A 122 -9.23 1.12 2.43
N TYR A 123 -9.17 1.73 1.24
CA TYR A 123 -7.97 1.78 0.41
C TYR A 123 -6.89 2.75 0.92
N GLN A 124 -7.20 3.79 1.70
CA GLN A 124 -6.17 4.63 2.33
C GLN A 124 -5.44 3.90 3.46
N ARG A 125 -6.14 3.03 4.19
CA ARG A 125 -5.58 2.28 5.32
C ARG A 125 -4.81 1.02 4.90
N LEU A 126 -5.12 0.45 3.74
CA LEU A 126 -4.49 -0.78 3.23
C LEU A 126 -2.98 -0.62 2.89
N PRO A 127 -2.52 0.43 2.17
CA PRO A 127 -1.16 0.54 1.67
C PRO A 127 -0.11 0.79 2.75
N ILE A 128 -0.43 1.51 3.83
CA ILE A 128 0.56 1.85 4.87
C ILE A 128 0.96 0.59 5.64
N ALA A 129 0.00 -0.13 6.21
CA ALA A 129 0.27 -1.38 6.92
C ALA A 129 0.87 -2.47 6.00
N ALA A 130 0.46 -2.48 4.73
CA ALA A 130 1.00 -3.42 3.74
C ALA A 130 2.45 -3.11 3.33
N THR A 131 2.85 -1.84 3.35
CA THR A 131 4.20 -1.41 2.98
C THR A 131 5.19 -1.79 4.07
N ASP A 132 4.85 -1.58 5.34
CA ASP A 132 5.68 -2.01 6.49
C ASP A 132 5.87 -3.53 6.50
N ASP A 133 4.78 -4.29 6.29
CA ASP A 133 4.83 -5.75 6.19
C ASP A 133 5.68 -6.22 4.99
N LEU A 134 5.64 -5.48 3.88
CA LEU A 134 6.42 -5.77 2.67
C LEU A 134 7.91 -5.49 2.88
N GLU A 135 8.26 -4.40 3.56
CA GLU A 135 9.63 -4.03 3.88
C GLU A 135 10.28 -5.03 4.83
N ALA A 136 9.55 -5.42 5.89
CA ALA A 136 9.98 -6.51 6.77
C ALA A 136 10.15 -7.84 6.00
N HIS A 137 9.30 -8.11 5.01
CA HIS A 137 9.44 -9.29 4.17
C HIS A 137 10.69 -9.23 3.27
N LEU A 138 10.97 -8.07 2.65
CA LEU A 138 12.17 -7.84 1.85
C LEU A 138 13.44 -8.07 2.67
N GLN A 139 13.52 -7.49 3.86
CA GLN A 139 14.67 -7.67 4.76
C GLN A 139 14.87 -9.14 5.12
N SER A 140 13.79 -9.86 5.48
CA SER A 140 13.87 -11.28 5.79
C SER A 140 14.34 -12.14 4.61
N MET A 141 13.94 -11.79 3.38
CA MET A 141 14.37 -12.49 2.17
C MET A 141 15.84 -12.27 1.87
N GLU A 142 16.32 -11.03 2.03
CA GLU A 142 17.73 -10.68 1.85
C GLU A 142 18.61 -11.37 2.91
N GLU A 143 18.18 -11.40 4.17
CA GLU A 143 18.89 -12.12 5.24
C GLU A 143 19.05 -13.61 4.93
N LYS A 144 17.98 -14.26 4.43
CA LYS A 144 18.01 -15.67 4.02
C LYS A 144 18.93 -15.90 2.84
N LEU A 145 18.91 -14.98 1.88
CA LEU A 145 19.77 -15.01 0.72
C LEU A 145 21.25 -14.94 1.15
N GLN A 146 21.58 -13.95 1.98
CA GLN A 146 22.92 -13.79 2.54
C GLN A 146 23.36 -15.01 3.35
N ALA A 147 22.48 -15.64 4.12
CA ALA A 147 22.81 -16.84 4.90
C ALA A 147 23.22 -18.03 4.03
N ILE A 148 22.47 -18.29 2.94
CA ILE A 148 22.77 -19.37 1.99
C ILE A 148 24.09 -19.09 1.26
N ILE A 149 24.29 -17.84 0.87
CA ILE A 149 25.49 -17.41 0.17
C ILE A 149 26.72 -17.59 1.05
N VAL A 150 26.67 -17.13 2.32
CA VAL A 150 27.77 -17.27 3.29
C VAL A 150 28.16 -18.73 3.52
N HIS A 151 27.20 -19.65 3.57
CA HIS A 151 27.47 -21.08 3.73
C HIS A 151 28.22 -21.68 2.52
N THR A 152 28.04 -21.10 1.33
CA THR A 152 28.60 -21.61 0.06
C THR A 152 30.06 -21.19 -0.16
N VAL A 153 30.54 -20.11 0.48
CA VAL A 153 31.87 -19.49 0.20
C VAL A 153 33.06 -20.27 0.81
N ALA A 154 32.86 -21.48 1.32
CA ALA A 154 33.93 -22.22 1.99
C ALA A 154 34.99 -22.82 1.04
N GLU A 155 34.80 -22.76 -0.28
CA GLU A 155 35.66 -23.47 -1.24
C GLU A 155 36.12 -22.53 -2.39
N THR A 156 37.42 -22.15 -2.36
CA THR A 156 38.26 -21.41 -3.35
C THR A 156 38.45 -19.88 -3.19
N ASP A 157 39.71 -19.42 -3.37
CA ASP A 157 40.24 -18.09 -2.95
C ASP A 157 39.86 -16.92 -3.88
N GLU A 158 39.86 -17.12 -5.20
CA GLU A 158 39.45 -16.10 -6.19
C GLU A 158 37.92 -15.88 -6.23
N ASP A 159 37.13 -16.95 -6.18
CA ASP A 159 35.67 -16.82 -6.23
C ASP A 159 35.10 -16.26 -4.93
N ALA A 160 35.73 -16.58 -3.80
CA ALA A 160 35.42 -15.99 -2.50
C ALA A 160 35.74 -14.49 -2.43
N THR A 161 36.83 -14.03 -3.05
CA THR A 161 37.22 -12.61 -3.02
C THR A 161 36.30 -11.74 -3.87
N GLU A 162 35.93 -12.17 -5.07
CA GLU A 162 34.96 -11.42 -5.89
C GLU A 162 33.55 -11.45 -5.27
N LEU A 163 33.11 -12.57 -4.68
CA LEU A 163 31.83 -12.63 -3.99
C LEU A 163 31.79 -11.69 -2.76
N ARG A 164 32.90 -11.60 -2.02
CA ARG A 164 33.05 -10.61 -0.93
C ARG A 164 32.91 -9.18 -1.46
N ARG A 165 33.53 -8.87 -2.60
CA ARG A 165 33.41 -7.54 -3.24
C ARG A 165 31.97 -7.21 -3.64
N ILE A 166 31.24 -8.17 -4.21
CA ILE A 166 29.83 -8.01 -4.58
C ILE A 166 28.97 -7.75 -3.33
N LYS A 167 29.28 -8.40 -2.20
CA LYS A 167 28.59 -8.18 -0.93
C LYS A 167 28.86 -6.78 -0.34
N GLU A 168 30.11 -6.32 -0.40
CA GLU A 168 30.48 -4.97 0.03
C GLU A 168 29.77 -3.90 -0.82
N GLU A 169 29.69 -4.12 -2.14
CA GLU A 169 28.93 -3.27 -3.07
C GLU A 169 27.43 -3.22 -2.73
N HIS A 170 26.83 -4.37 -2.40
CA HIS A 170 25.44 -4.45 -1.95
C HIS A 170 25.21 -3.61 -0.67
N LEU A 171 26.00 -3.86 0.38
CA LEU A 171 25.87 -3.16 1.67
C LEU A 171 26.12 -1.66 1.54
N SER A 172 27.07 -1.25 0.70
CA SER A 172 27.34 0.16 0.42
C SER A 172 26.16 0.83 -0.28
N THR A 173 25.55 0.16 -1.26
CA THR A 173 24.39 0.68 -2.01
C THR A 173 23.15 0.79 -1.12
N GLU A 174 22.91 -0.21 -0.27
CA GLU A 174 21.85 -0.20 0.75
C GLU A 174 22.00 0.99 1.70
N LYS A 175 23.23 1.25 2.18
CA LYS A 175 23.49 2.43 3.01
C LYS A 175 23.24 3.74 2.25
N GLY A 176 23.53 3.78 0.96
CA GLY A 176 23.18 4.90 0.07
C GLY A 176 21.68 5.17 0.04
N LEU A 177 20.83 4.13 -0.07
CA LEU A 177 19.37 4.28 -0.01
C LEU A 177 18.89 4.81 1.34
N GLU A 178 19.46 4.32 2.44
CA GLU A 178 19.12 4.81 3.78
C GLU A 178 19.40 6.31 3.92
N ILE A 179 20.56 6.77 3.41
CA ILE A 179 20.92 8.20 3.39
C ILE A 179 19.92 8.99 2.53
N CYS A 180 19.51 8.45 1.38
CA CYS A 180 18.50 9.08 0.55
C CYS A 180 17.15 9.20 1.27
N ALA A 181 16.71 8.17 1.98
CA ALA A 181 15.47 8.20 2.76
C ALA A 181 15.54 9.24 3.88
N GLN A 182 16.62 9.27 4.65
CA GLN A 182 16.84 10.26 5.72
C GLN A 182 16.81 11.70 5.18
N LEU A 183 17.44 11.95 4.04
CA LEU A 183 17.41 13.26 3.41
C LEU A 183 16.00 13.65 2.94
N SER A 184 15.22 12.69 2.43
CA SER A 184 13.84 12.92 2.02
C SER A 184 12.97 13.32 3.22
N ASP A 185 13.11 12.61 4.35
CA ASP A 185 12.39 12.93 5.57
C ASP A 185 12.71 14.33 6.09
N HIS A 186 13.99 14.72 6.03
CA HIS A 186 14.41 16.08 6.40
C HIS A 186 13.77 17.14 5.48
N ILE A 187 13.72 16.89 4.18
CA ILE A 187 13.05 17.79 3.22
C ILE A 187 11.57 17.93 3.56
N ASP A 188 10.88 16.83 3.87
CA ASP A 188 9.46 16.84 4.21
C ASP A 188 9.19 17.58 5.52
N GLN A 189 10.04 17.42 6.53
CA GLN A 189 9.97 18.19 7.79
C GLN A 189 10.14 19.70 7.55
N ILE A 190 11.06 20.09 6.67
CA ILE A 190 11.29 21.49 6.29
C ILE A 190 10.06 22.05 5.53
N GLN A 191 9.40 21.26 4.68
CA GLN A 191 8.19 21.68 3.97
C GLN A 191 6.98 21.87 4.91
N VAL A 192 6.83 21.00 5.91
CA VAL A 192 5.75 21.13 6.90
C VAL A 192 5.95 22.39 7.75
N THR A 193 7.18 22.65 8.18
CA THR A 193 7.51 23.84 8.98
C THR A 193 7.42 25.15 8.20
N SER A 194 7.71 25.14 6.88
CA SER A 194 7.54 26.32 6.02
C SER A 194 6.07 26.63 5.72
N LYS A 195 5.24 25.60 5.48
CA LYS A 195 3.77 25.74 5.33
C LYS A 195 3.13 26.32 6.59
N LEU A 196 3.56 25.91 7.78
CA LEU A 196 3.07 26.46 9.05
C LEU A 196 3.40 27.95 9.24
N LYS A 197 4.49 28.43 8.62
CA LYS A 197 4.96 29.81 8.68
C LYS A 197 4.44 30.69 7.54
N GLY A 198 3.55 30.17 6.68
CA GLY A 198 2.95 30.92 5.57
C GLY A 198 3.92 31.28 4.44
N ALA A 199 5.09 30.62 4.35
CA ALA A 199 6.03 30.83 3.25
C ALA A 199 5.62 30.03 2.01
N LEU A 200 5.65 30.68 0.83
CA LEU A 200 5.42 30.04 -0.47
C LEU A 200 6.45 28.92 -0.70
N MET A 201 6.03 27.78 -1.27
CA MET A 201 6.95 26.66 -1.59
C MET A 201 8.11 27.15 -2.48
N ASP A 202 9.34 26.93 -2.03
CA ASP A 202 10.56 27.27 -2.77
C ASP A 202 10.78 26.27 -3.93
N PRO A 203 10.89 26.73 -5.20
CA PRO A 203 11.20 25.89 -6.36
C PRO A 203 12.43 24.98 -6.17
N MET A 204 13.42 25.44 -5.38
CA MET A 204 14.66 24.70 -5.11
C MET A 204 14.41 23.40 -4.32
N ASN A 205 13.38 23.39 -3.46
CA ASN A 205 13.04 22.23 -2.65
C ASN A 205 12.33 21.14 -3.48
N GLN A 206 11.63 21.54 -4.54
CA GLN A 206 10.97 20.62 -5.49
C GLN A 206 11.99 19.91 -6.38
N GLU A 207 12.99 20.64 -6.88
CA GLU A 207 14.09 20.11 -7.69
C GLU A 207 14.98 19.14 -6.90
N CYS A 208 15.29 19.49 -5.64
CA CYS A 208 16.01 18.60 -4.72
C CYS A 208 15.26 17.27 -4.53
N LYS A 209 13.94 17.32 -4.29
CA LYS A 209 13.10 16.13 -4.10
C LYS A 209 13.03 15.27 -5.37
N HIS A 210 12.96 15.90 -6.54
CA HIS A 210 13.01 15.18 -7.82
C HIS A 210 14.35 14.46 -8.01
N ASN A 211 15.47 15.15 -7.81
CA ASN A 211 16.81 14.57 -7.94
C ASN A 211 17.02 13.40 -6.97
N LEU A 212 16.52 13.52 -5.74
CA LEU A 212 16.59 12.47 -4.73
C LEU A 212 15.77 11.23 -5.13
N THR A 213 14.59 11.44 -5.72
CA THR A 213 13.76 10.35 -6.25
C THR A 213 14.46 9.61 -7.39
N VAL A 214 15.09 10.36 -8.31
CA VAL A 214 15.85 9.79 -9.43
C VAL A 214 17.07 9.02 -8.91
N ALA A 215 17.81 9.55 -7.93
CA ALA A 215 18.95 8.88 -7.33
C ALA A 215 18.54 7.58 -6.62
N SER A 216 17.47 7.61 -5.82
CA SER A 216 16.94 6.44 -5.11
C SER A 216 16.52 5.35 -6.09
N SER A 217 15.82 5.71 -7.18
CA SER A 217 15.42 4.75 -8.21
C SER A 217 16.61 4.05 -8.90
N LYS A 218 17.71 4.80 -9.14
CA LYS A 218 18.95 4.23 -9.68
C LYS A 218 19.61 3.28 -8.69
N LEU A 219 19.68 3.64 -7.41
CA LEU A 219 20.23 2.78 -6.36
C LEU A 219 19.41 1.50 -6.17
N GLU A 220 18.07 1.58 -6.19
CA GLU A 220 17.20 0.40 -6.14
C GLU A 220 17.45 -0.56 -7.31
N THR A 221 17.62 -0.01 -8.52
CA THR A 221 17.97 -0.81 -9.70
C THR A 221 19.34 -1.48 -9.52
N HIS A 222 20.32 -0.71 -9.01
CA HIS A 222 21.67 -1.22 -8.78
C HIS A 222 21.73 -2.32 -7.71
N ILE A 223 20.92 -2.23 -6.64
CA ILE A 223 20.78 -3.30 -5.65
C ILE A 223 20.26 -4.57 -6.32
N ARG A 224 19.21 -4.48 -7.13
CA ARG A 224 18.65 -5.63 -7.84
C ARG A 224 19.69 -6.31 -8.73
N ASP A 225 20.46 -5.52 -9.49
CA ASP A 225 21.52 -6.04 -10.37
C ASP A 225 22.66 -6.69 -9.57
N THR A 226 23.06 -6.08 -8.46
CA THR A 226 24.12 -6.60 -7.57
C THR A 226 23.69 -7.93 -6.96
N ILE A 227 22.44 -8.04 -6.49
CA ILE A 227 21.90 -9.29 -5.95
C ILE A 227 21.80 -10.35 -7.04
N HIS A 228 21.37 -10.00 -8.26
CA HIS A 228 21.31 -10.93 -9.38
C HIS A 228 22.70 -11.50 -9.71
N ARG A 229 23.73 -10.64 -9.74
CA ARG A 229 25.13 -11.06 -9.93
C ARG A 229 25.62 -11.95 -8.77
N MET A 230 25.24 -11.62 -7.54
CA MET A 230 25.55 -12.41 -6.35
C MET A 230 24.96 -13.82 -6.44
N VAL A 231 23.66 -13.94 -6.75
CA VAL A 231 22.95 -15.23 -6.93
C VAL A 231 23.57 -16.05 -8.06
N ALA A 232 23.84 -15.43 -9.21
CA ALA A 232 24.42 -16.13 -10.36
C ALA A 232 25.79 -16.71 -10.01
N LYS A 233 26.62 -15.94 -9.30
CA LYS A 233 27.94 -16.40 -8.88
C LYS A 233 27.87 -17.52 -7.83
N SER A 234 27.01 -17.37 -6.81
CA SER A 234 26.80 -18.42 -5.81
C SER A 234 26.28 -19.72 -6.42
N LYS A 235 25.37 -19.65 -7.39
CA LYS A 235 24.86 -20.82 -8.10
C LYS A 235 25.96 -21.59 -8.85
N MET A 236 26.98 -20.91 -9.37
CA MET A 236 28.12 -21.56 -10.02
C MET A 236 29.05 -22.28 -9.02
N ALA A 237 29.15 -21.77 -7.80
CA ALA A 237 29.94 -22.35 -6.72
C ALA A 237 29.23 -23.52 -6.00
N MET A 238 27.89 -23.60 -6.09
CA MET A 238 27.11 -24.66 -5.43
C MET A 238 27.22 -26.01 -6.15
N THR A 239 27.36 -27.08 -5.35
CA THR A 239 27.38 -28.47 -5.85
C THR A 239 26.06 -29.21 -5.61
N SER A 240 25.27 -28.79 -4.62
CA SER A 240 23.98 -29.41 -4.31
C SER A 240 22.84 -28.88 -5.18
N LYS A 241 22.15 -29.79 -5.87
CA LYS A 241 20.96 -29.47 -6.67
C LYS A 241 19.80 -28.92 -5.82
N GLU A 242 19.71 -29.33 -4.56
CA GLU A 242 18.67 -28.88 -3.62
C GLU A 242 18.92 -27.44 -3.17
N GLU A 243 20.17 -27.11 -2.82
CA GLU A 243 20.56 -25.74 -2.42
C GLU A 243 20.41 -24.75 -3.59
N ILE A 244 20.74 -25.17 -4.82
CA ILE A 244 20.52 -24.37 -6.03
C ILE A 244 19.03 -24.08 -6.26
N ALA A 245 18.16 -25.07 -6.02
CA ALA A 245 16.72 -24.90 -6.17
C ALA A 245 16.14 -23.97 -5.10
N ASP A 246 16.61 -24.06 -3.86
CA ASP A 246 16.15 -23.19 -2.77
C ASP A 246 16.66 -21.76 -2.92
N LEU A 247 17.90 -21.57 -3.38
CA LEU A 247 18.44 -20.26 -3.75
C LEU A 247 17.59 -19.61 -4.86
N ALA A 248 17.21 -20.39 -5.88
CA ALA A 248 16.36 -19.91 -6.97
C ALA A 248 14.97 -19.49 -6.47
N LYS A 249 14.33 -20.26 -5.58
CA LYS A 249 13.03 -19.89 -4.98
C LYS A 249 13.12 -18.60 -4.16
N ILE A 250 14.20 -18.43 -3.40
CA ILE A 250 14.44 -17.23 -2.59
C ILE A 250 14.59 -16.01 -3.49
N TRP A 251 15.36 -16.14 -4.56
CA TRP A 251 15.53 -15.10 -5.56
C TRP A 251 14.22 -14.73 -6.27
N GLU A 252 13.47 -15.71 -6.78
CA GLU A 252 12.19 -15.45 -7.46
C GLU A 252 11.18 -14.73 -6.56
N GLU A 253 11.14 -15.09 -5.27
CA GLU A 253 10.28 -14.40 -4.31
C GLU A 253 10.78 -12.97 -4.03
N LEU A 254 12.08 -12.77 -3.87
CA LEU A 254 12.66 -11.44 -3.66
C LEU A 254 12.33 -10.50 -4.84
N GLU A 255 12.52 -10.96 -6.07
CA GLU A 255 12.18 -10.22 -7.29
C GLU A 255 10.68 -9.89 -7.35
N THR A 256 9.85 -10.87 -7.01
CA THR A 256 8.40 -10.65 -6.91
C THR A 256 8.06 -9.61 -5.84
N THR A 257 8.80 -9.57 -4.74
CA THR A 257 8.63 -8.60 -3.65
C THR A 257 9.02 -7.19 -4.08
N PHE A 258 10.09 -7.02 -4.86
CA PHE A 258 10.41 -5.75 -5.50
C PHE A 258 9.29 -5.30 -6.45
N LYS A 259 8.71 -6.22 -7.22
CA LYS A 259 7.59 -5.88 -8.11
C LYS A 259 6.34 -5.45 -7.34
N ARG A 260 6.05 -6.11 -6.22
CA ARG A 260 4.97 -5.73 -5.29
C ARG A 260 5.19 -4.31 -4.74
N LYS A 261 6.42 -3.96 -4.37
CA LYS A 261 6.77 -2.60 -3.88
C LYS A 261 6.50 -1.55 -4.96
N GLU A 262 6.86 -1.84 -6.22
CA GLU A 262 6.59 -0.95 -7.36
C GLU A 262 5.08 -0.74 -7.56
N ILE A 263 4.27 -1.79 -7.44
CA ILE A 263 2.80 -1.70 -7.51
C ILE A 263 2.29 -0.77 -6.41
N PHE A 264 2.76 -0.92 -5.18
CA PHE A 264 2.28 -0.13 -4.04
C PHE A 264 2.66 1.35 -4.20
N SER A 265 3.90 1.62 -4.60
CA SER A 265 4.37 2.98 -4.86
C SER A 265 3.56 3.68 -5.94
N LYS A 266 3.33 3.00 -7.07
CA LYS A 266 2.50 3.53 -8.18
C LYS A 266 1.06 3.76 -7.77
N ALA A 267 0.50 2.84 -6.98
CA ALA A 267 -0.87 2.91 -6.52
C ALA A 267 -1.06 4.02 -5.46
N GLY A 268 -0.04 4.26 -4.63
CA GLY A 268 0.01 5.36 -3.66
C GLY A 268 0.19 6.72 -4.33
N SER A 269 1.07 6.85 -5.33
CA SER A 269 1.25 8.11 -6.06
C SER A 269 -0.03 8.52 -6.77
N ARG A 270 -0.72 7.57 -7.43
CA ARG A 270 -2.00 7.82 -8.08
C ARG A 270 -3.11 8.16 -7.11
N LEU A 271 -3.12 7.58 -5.92
CA LEU A 271 -4.05 7.98 -4.87
C LEU A 271 -3.88 9.46 -4.51
N ASN A 272 -2.63 9.89 -4.34
CA ASN A 272 -2.30 11.26 -4.00
C ASN A 272 -2.63 12.26 -5.14
N GLU A 273 -2.57 11.82 -6.41
CA GLU A 273 -2.97 12.63 -7.57
C GLU A 273 -4.49 12.73 -7.74
N ASN A 274 -5.23 11.66 -7.42
CA ASN A 274 -6.67 11.58 -7.65
C ASN A 274 -7.53 12.05 -6.46
N ILE A 275 -6.95 12.15 -5.26
CA ILE A 275 -7.63 12.70 -4.08
C ILE A 275 -7.18 14.14 -3.86
N SER A 276 -8.11 15.09 -3.99
CA SER A 276 -7.91 16.44 -3.44
C SER A 276 -8.52 16.51 -2.04
N VAL A 277 -7.69 16.74 -1.02
CA VAL A 277 -8.15 17.04 0.34
C VAL A 277 -8.36 18.55 0.46
N ILE A 278 -9.60 18.98 0.69
CA ILE A 278 -9.93 20.40 0.85
C ILE A 278 -10.63 20.58 2.20
N GLU A 279 -10.02 21.36 3.09
CA GLU A 279 -10.66 21.81 4.32
C GLU A 279 -10.98 23.30 4.21
N ASN A 280 -12.25 23.65 4.35
CA ASN A 280 -12.69 25.03 4.29
C ASN A 280 -13.39 25.39 5.60
N TYR A 281 -12.88 26.41 6.27
CA TYR A 281 -13.43 26.94 7.51
C TYR A 281 -13.92 28.37 7.29
N SER A 282 -15.12 28.66 7.79
CA SER A 282 -15.69 30.00 7.72
C SER A 282 -16.25 30.45 9.07
N ASN A 283 -16.14 31.75 9.34
CA ASN A 283 -16.70 32.40 10.51
C ASN A 283 -17.57 33.59 10.06
N GLY A 284 -18.78 33.72 10.59
CA GLY A 284 -19.81 34.65 10.14
C GLY A 284 -20.68 34.11 8.99
N ASP A 285 -21.38 35.03 8.31
CA ASP A 285 -22.26 34.67 7.18
C ASP A 285 -21.41 34.26 5.96
N ALA A 286 -21.41 32.96 5.65
CA ALA A 286 -20.48 32.38 4.70
C ALA A 286 -21.17 31.44 3.69
N ARG A 287 -20.64 31.45 2.46
CA ARG A 287 -21.02 30.51 1.40
C ARG A 287 -19.80 29.68 1.02
N GLN A 288 -19.89 28.37 1.18
CA GLN A 288 -18.81 27.44 0.89
C GLN A 288 -19.28 26.44 -0.16
N ILE A 289 -18.55 26.35 -1.28
CA ILE A 289 -18.85 25.44 -2.38
C ILE A 289 -17.64 24.54 -2.57
N MET A 290 -17.85 23.23 -2.52
CA MET A 290 -16.81 22.23 -2.71
C MET A 290 -17.30 21.16 -3.65
N VAL A 291 -17.09 21.39 -4.95
CA VAL A 291 -17.70 20.57 -5.99
C VAL A 291 -16.64 19.97 -6.91
N SER A 292 -16.79 18.69 -7.22
CA SER A 292 -16.05 18.00 -8.26
C SER A 292 -16.85 17.97 -9.55
N THR A 293 -16.29 18.51 -10.64
CA THR A 293 -16.92 18.56 -11.97
C THR A 293 -16.34 17.56 -12.96
N ASP A 294 -15.17 16.99 -12.64
CA ASP A 294 -14.43 16.03 -13.47
C ASP A 294 -14.56 14.59 -12.96
N GLY A 295 -15.40 14.36 -11.95
CA GLY A 295 -15.62 13.04 -11.35
C GLY A 295 -14.45 12.57 -10.47
N LYS A 296 -13.43 13.39 -10.22
CA LYS A 296 -12.36 13.04 -9.27
C LYS A 296 -12.87 13.06 -7.85
N THR A 297 -12.43 12.11 -7.03
CA THR A 297 -12.85 12.03 -5.63
C THR A 297 -12.20 13.14 -4.81
N ARG A 298 -13.02 14.02 -4.24
CA ARG A 298 -12.55 15.08 -3.33
C ARG A 298 -12.88 14.67 -1.90
N HIS A 299 -11.87 14.58 -1.04
CA HIS A 299 -12.08 14.41 0.39
C HIS A 299 -12.18 15.80 1.02
N GLY A 300 -13.38 16.15 1.44
CA GLY A 300 -13.74 17.54 1.65
C GLY A 300 -14.40 17.79 2.98
N LYS A 301 -13.86 18.69 3.80
CA LYS A 301 -14.51 19.14 5.04
C LYS A 301 -14.86 20.62 4.95
N ASN A 302 -16.14 20.92 4.84
CA ASN A 302 -16.66 22.28 5.05
C ASN A 302 -17.07 22.44 6.52
N SER A 303 -16.64 23.52 7.15
CA SER A 303 -17.00 23.89 8.53
C SER A 303 -17.30 25.38 8.57
N GLY A 304 -18.36 25.75 9.29
CA GLY A 304 -18.84 27.12 9.34
C GLY A 304 -19.54 27.43 10.66
N LEU A 305 -19.27 28.62 11.21
CA LEU A 305 -19.91 29.16 12.41
C LEU A 305 -20.50 30.53 12.07
N GLY A 306 -21.82 30.66 12.00
CA GLY A 306 -22.49 31.91 11.65
C GLY A 306 -24.02 31.78 11.59
N TRP A 307 -24.74 32.90 11.52
CA TRP A 307 -26.21 32.91 11.49
C TRP A 307 -26.76 32.53 10.10
N ARG A 308 -26.06 32.89 9.01
CA ARG A 308 -26.38 32.46 7.63
C ARG A 308 -25.19 31.75 6.98
N SER A 309 -25.09 30.44 7.16
CA SER A 309 -24.14 29.59 6.42
C SER A 309 -24.84 28.79 5.33
N PHE A 310 -24.30 28.80 4.11
CA PHE A 310 -24.73 27.93 3.02
C PHE A 310 -23.55 27.10 2.54
N GLN A 311 -23.72 25.78 2.49
CA GLN A 311 -22.66 24.85 2.14
C GLN A 311 -23.16 23.89 1.07
N VAL A 312 -22.38 23.72 0.00
CA VAL A 312 -22.61 22.73 -1.04
C VAL A 312 -21.35 21.91 -1.20
N GLY A 313 -21.52 20.59 -1.19
CA GLY A 313 -20.44 19.62 -1.36
C GLY A 313 -20.87 18.49 -2.29
N GLY A 314 -19.94 17.93 -3.06
CA GLY A 314 -20.17 16.68 -3.79
C GLY A 314 -19.70 16.71 -5.25
N SER A 315 -20.19 15.75 -6.04
CA SER A 315 -19.93 15.66 -7.48
C SER A 315 -21.16 16.13 -8.26
N MET A 316 -20.99 17.03 -9.22
CA MET A 316 -22.06 17.44 -10.13
C MET A 316 -21.48 17.97 -11.45
N SER A 317 -22.31 18.01 -12.49
CA SER A 317 -21.90 18.58 -13.78
C SER A 317 -21.60 20.07 -13.68
N GLU A 318 -20.80 20.59 -14.62
CA GLU A 318 -20.51 22.02 -14.70
C GLU A 318 -21.78 22.87 -14.85
N THR A 319 -22.78 22.35 -15.58
CA THR A 319 -24.10 23.00 -15.73
C THR A 319 -24.85 23.11 -14.40
N ALA A 320 -24.91 22.02 -13.62
CA ALA A 320 -25.55 22.02 -12.32
C ALA A 320 -24.82 22.94 -11.32
N LEU A 321 -23.49 22.98 -11.38
CA LEU A 321 -22.68 23.90 -10.59
C LEU A 321 -23.00 25.36 -10.93
N GLN A 322 -23.11 25.71 -12.21
CA GLN A 322 -23.49 27.06 -12.64
C GLN A 322 -24.87 27.46 -12.13
N ASP A 323 -25.84 26.54 -12.15
CA ASP A 323 -27.19 26.80 -11.62
C ASP A 323 -27.20 27.02 -10.12
N VAL A 324 -26.45 26.18 -9.38
CA VAL A 324 -26.26 26.33 -7.92
C VAL A 324 -25.63 27.68 -7.59
N VAL A 325 -24.55 28.06 -8.29
CA VAL A 325 -23.89 29.37 -8.13
C VAL A 325 -24.86 30.51 -8.42
N ARG A 326 -25.65 30.42 -9.50
CA ARG A 326 -26.63 31.44 -9.87
C ARG A 326 -27.74 31.60 -8.83
N SER A 327 -28.25 30.48 -8.30
CA SER A 327 -29.27 30.48 -7.25
C SER A 327 -28.73 31.00 -5.90
N MET A 328 -27.46 30.75 -5.59
CA MET A 328 -26.83 31.30 -4.39
C MET A 328 -26.67 32.82 -4.45
N SER A 329 -26.33 33.34 -5.63
CA SER A 329 -26.21 34.79 -5.85
C SER A 329 -27.55 35.50 -5.68
N SER A 330 -28.65 34.93 -6.18
CA SER A 330 -30.00 35.55 -6.09
C SER A 330 -30.58 35.58 -4.67
N LEU A 331 -30.19 34.65 -3.80
CA LEU A 331 -30.56 34.68 -2.37
C LEU A 331 -29.90 35.85 -1.61
N CYS A 332 -28.85 36.47 -2.17
CA CYS A 332 -28.17 37.60 -1.57
C CYS A 332 -28.95 38.92 -1.65
N ASP A 333 -29.85 39.05 -2.63
CA ASP A 333 -30.60 40.28 -2.87
C ASP A 333 -31.84 40.43 -1.97
N ARG A 334 -32.25 39.37 -1.27
CA ARG A 334 -33.28 39.45 -0.22
C ARG A 334 -32.64 39.77 1.13
N ARG A 335 -32.32 41.05 1.36
CA ARG A 335 -32.31 41.58 2.73
C ARG A 335 -33.72 41.40 3.31
N PRO A 336 -33.89 41.00 4.58
CA PRO A 336 -35.17 41.20 5.23
C PRO A 336 -35.37 42.72 5.25
N ASN A 337 -36.37 43.21 4.52
CA ASN A 337 -36.82 44.59 4.72
C ASN A 337 -37.13 44.72 6.20
N ASN A 338 -36.47 45.67 6.86
CA ASN A 338 -36.97 46.24 8.10
C ASN A 338 -38.24 47.01 7.77
N ASP A 339 -39.34 46.29 7.49
CA ASP A 339 -40.67 46.86 7.63
C ASP A 339 -40.96 46.91 9.11
N ASN A 340 -40.43 47.96 9.76
CA ASN A 340 -40.94 48.48 11.01
C ASN A 340 -42.39 48.92 10.79
N SER A 341 -43.31 47.96 10.77
CA SER A 341 -44.70 48.22 11.10
C SER A 341 -44.79 48.22 12.62
N HIS A 342 -44.57 49.39 13.21
CA HIS A 342 -44.95 49.65 14.59
C HIS A 342 -46.43 49.29 14.77
N PRO A 343 -46.81 48.40 15.71
CA PRO A 343 -48.18 48.34 16.17
C PRO A 343 -48.38 49.52 17.12
N GLN A 344 -48.99 50.59 16.62
CA GLN A 344 -49.46 51.66 17.51
C GLN A 344 -50.60 51.10 18.36
N SER A 345 -50.31 51.04 19.66
CA SER A 345 -51.18 50.70 20.78
C SER A 345 -52.53 51.42 20.71
N ASN A 346 -53.61 50.67 20.50
CA ASN A 346 -54.95 51.13 20.86
C ASN A 346 -55.14 50.93 22.37
N THR A 347 -54.83 51.96 23.14
CA THR A 347 -55.21 52.04 24.55
C THR A 347 -56.63 52.61 24.62
N ALA A 348 -57.60 51.76 24.95
CA ALA A 348 -58.96 52.17 25.23
C ALA A 348 -59.02 52.99 26.53
N THR A 349 -59.39 54.25 26.43
CA THR A 349 -59.87 55.05 27.56
C THR A 349 -61.31 54.64 27.88
N ALA A 350 -61.50 54.02 29.05
CA ALA A 350 -62.80 53.93 29.69
C ALA A 350 -63.11 55.29 30.35
N THR A 351 -64.30 55.82 30.08
CA THR A 351 -64.94 56.86 30.88
C THR A 351 -66.17 56.25 31.54
N ASP A 352 -66.39 56.69 32.78
CA ASP A 352 -67.43 56.34 33.77
C ASP A 352 -68.78 55.79 33.27
#